data_AF-A0A4U1HGD9-F1
#
_entry.id   AF-A0A4U1HGD9-F1
#
_cell.length_a   1.000
_cell.length_b   1.000
_cell.length_c   1.000
_cell.angle_alpha   90.00
_cell.angle_beta   90.00
_cell.angle_gamma   90.00
#
_symmetry.space_group_name_H-M   'P 1'
#
loop_
_entity.id
_entity.type
_entity.pdbx_description
1 polymer ?
#
loop_
_entity_poly.entity_id
_entity_poly.type
_entity_poly.pdbx_seq_one_letter_code
_entity_poly.pdbx_strand_id
1 'polypeptide(L)'
;MRLHLSDSHDSADAHEPLGPDDPLAPLPFNPYKGNRGITRAWHALKNSLNGFRVAIREESAFRQELTLTAILVPCGMFVPVDAVSHVLLLGSVLLVLIVELLNSSVEAAIDRISLERHELSKRAKDLGSAAVMVALFVCVMTWVLIVGPLVVRWTGHWIGR
;
A
#
# COMPACT_ATOMS: atom_id res chain seq x y z
N MET A 1 80.79 1.20 -11.05
CA MET A 1 80.85 -0.15 -10.48
C MET A 1 79.74 -0.27 -9.45
N ARG A 2 78.76 -1.17 -9.69
CA ARG A 2 77.63 -1.49 -8.81
C ARG A 2 78.11 -1.84 -7.40
N LEU A 3 77.36 -1.44 -6.38
CA LEU A 3 76.86 -2.38 -5.36
C LEU A 3 75.43 -1.99 -5.01
N HIS A 4 74.53 -2.79 -5.58
CA HIS A 4 73.09 -2.77 -5.43
C HIS A 4 72.79 -3.62 -4.20
N LEU A 5 72.55 -3.01 -3.05
CA LEU A 5 71.97 -3.69 -1.89
C LEU A 5 70.45 -3.68 -2.08
N SER A 6 69.98 -4.70 -2.78
CA SER A 6 68.59 -5.13 -2.75
C SER A 6 68.36 -5.79 -1.40
N ASP A 7 67.92 -5.04 -0.40
CA ASP A 7 67.26 -5.62 0.77
C ASP A 7 65.93 -6.20 0.30
N SER A 8 65.98 -7.47 -0.07
CA SER A 8 64.82 -8.33 -0.25
C SER A 8 64.25 -8.67 1.12
N HIS A 9 63.56 -7.72 1.74
CA HIS A 9 62.64 -8.00 2.83
C HIS A 9 61.25 -8.24 2.23
N ASP A 10 60.99 -9.52 1.97
CA ASP A 10 59.80 -10.24 2.43
C ASP A 10 58.53 -9.38 2.60
N SER A 11 57.94 -8.98 1.49
CA SER A 11 56.51 -8.62 1.43
C SER A 11 55.76 -9.83 0.88
N ALA A 12 55.92 -10.97 1.55
CA ALA A 12 54.97 -12.06 1.45
C ALA A 12 53.58 -11.51 1.84
N ASP A 13 52.68 -11.53 0.86
CA ASP A 13 51.24 -11.60 1.02
C ASP A 13 50.58 -10.51 1.89
N ALA A 14 50.89 -9.24 1.62
CA ALA A 14 49.95 -8.17 1.95
C ALA A 14 48.78 -8.23 0.96
N HIS A 15 47.87 -9.20 1.16
CA HIS A 15 46.63 -9.32 0.41
C HIS A 15 45.91 -7.96 0.44
N GLU A 16 45.77 -7.37 -0.75
CA GLU A 16 44.97 -6.17 -0.96
C GLU A 16 43.56 -6.42 -0.38
N PRO A 17 43.04 -5.51 0.47
CA PRO A 17 41.74 -5.72 1.10
C PRO A 17 40.67 -5.83 0.02
N LEU A 18 39.98 -6.96 -0.01
CA LEU A 18 38.93 -7.29 -0.97
C LEU A 18 37.92 -6.15 -1.07
N GLY A 19 37.64 -5.70 -2.30
CA GLY A 19 36.69 -4.63 -2.57
C GLY A 19 35.25 -5.03 -2.24
N PRO A 20 34.30 -4.06 -2.17
CA PRO A 20 32.89 -4.32 -1.87
C PRO A 20 32.20 -5.27 -2.86
N ASP A 21 32.74 -5.37 -4.08
CA ASP A 21 32.21 -6.17 -5.19
C ASP A 21 33.00 -7.48 -5.43
N ASP A 22 33.96 -7.79 -4.55
CA ASP A 22 34.81 -8.97 -4.69
C ASP A 22 34.01 -10.26 -4.36
N PRO A 23 33.98 -11.28 -5.24
CA PRO A 23 33.25 -12.53 -5.00
C PRO A 23 33.67 -13.28 -3.72
N LEU A 24 34.88 -13.01 -3.22
CA LEU A 24 35.42 -13.62 -2.00
C LEU A 24 35.27 -12.73 -0.76
N ALA A 25 34.69 -11.52 -0.89
CA ALA A 25 34.43 -10.65 0.25
C ALA A 25 33.32 -11.24 1.15
N PRO A 26 33.50 -11.24 2.49
CA PRO A 26 32.42 -11.61 3.40
C PRO A 26 31.24 -10.66 3.18
N LEU A 27 30.07 -11.20 2.85
CA LEU A 27 28.86 -10.40 2.68
C LEU A 27 28.65 -9.50 3.91
N PRO A 28 28.33 -8.20 3.73
CA PRO A 28 28.18 -7.27 4.84
C PRO A 28 27.16 -7.79 5.85
N PHE A 29 27.46 -7.64 7.14
CA PHE A 29 26.56 -8.02 8.23
C PHE A 29 25.22 -7.31 8.03
N ASN A 30 24.19 -8.06 7.64
CA ASN A 30 22.85 -7.51 7.46
C ASN A 30 22.15 -7.46 8.84
N PRO A 31 21.97 -6.28 9.46
CA PRO A 31 21.41 -6.16 10.80
C PRO A 31 19.93 -6.62 10.87
N TYR A 32 19.28 -6.77 9.71
CA TYR A 32 17.89 -7.20 9.59
C TYR A 32 17.74 -8.73 9.46
N LYS A 33 18.84 -9.50 9.48
CA LYS A 33 18.84 -10.96 9.33
C LYS A 33 18.57 -11.72 10.65
N GLY A 34 17.81 -11.12 11.59
CA GLY A 34 17.59 -11.64 12.94
C GLY A 34 16.14 -11.97 13.34
N ASN A 35 15.13 -11.34 12.74
CA ASN A 35 13.74 -11.48 13.19
C ASN A 35 12.95 -12.47 12.30
N ARG A 36 13.07 -13.77 12.57
CA ARG A 36 12.37 -14.81 11.78
C ARG A 36 10.87 -14.84 12.10
N GLY A 37 10.06 -14.87 11.04
CA GLY A 37 8.64 -15.27 11.04
C GLY A 37 7.69 -14.34 11.79
N ILE A 38 7.30 -14.77 13.00
CA ILE A 38 6.15 -14.23 13.75
C ILE A 38 6.41 -12.82 14.26
N THR A 39 7.62 -12.54 14.76
CA THR A 39 7.97 -11.21 15.27
C THR A 39 7.87 -10.15 14.17
N ARG A 40 8.24 -10.50 12.93
CA ARG A 40 8.15 -9.60 11.77
C ARG A 40 6.69 -9.37 11.35
N ALA A 41 5.86 -10.42 11.36
CA ALA A 41 4.43 -10.30 11.10
C ALA A 41 3.72 -9.45 12.16
N TRP A 42 4.09 -9.59 13.43
CA TRP A 42 3.59 -8.76 14.52
C TRP A 42 3.98 -7.29 14.35
N HIS A 43 5.25 -7.00 14.02
CA HIS A 43 5.69 -5.63 13.73
C HIS A 43 4.96 -5.05 12.52
N ALA A 44 4.76 -5.83 11.45
CA ALA A 44 3.99 -5.40 10.29
C ALA A 44 2.53 -5.09 10.66
N LEU A 45 1.86 -5.96 11.43
CA LEU A 45 0.50 -5.74 11.89
C LEU A 45 0.40 -4.48 12.76
N LYS A 46 1.31 -4.30 13.72
CA LYS A 46 1.37 -3.11 14.57
C LYS A 46 1.56 -1.83 13.74
N ASN A 47 2.45 -1.88 12.74
CA ASN A 47 2.67 -0.76 11.84
C ASN A 47 1.42 -0.46 10.99
N SER A 48 0.75 -1.48 10.46
CA SER A 48 -0.52 -1.33 9.73
C SER A 48 -1.60 -0.69 10.60
N LEU A 49 -1.78 -1.17 11.84
CA LEU A 49 -2.75 -0.61 12.79
C LEU A 49 -2.46 0.87 13.12
N ASN A 50 -1.18 1.22 13.25
CA ASN A 50 -0.79 2.62 13.41
C ASN A 50 -1.12 3.45 12.16
N GLY A 51 -0.87 2.92 10.96
CA GLY A 51 -1.25 3.57 9.70
C GLY A 51 -2.75 3.84 9.61
N PHE A 52 -3.59 2.84 9.91
CA PHE A 52 -5.04 3.01 9.98
C PHE A 52 -5.46 4.07 11.02
N ARG A 53 -4.85 4.06 12.22
CA ARG A 53 -5.15 5.08 13.25
C ARG A 53 -4.85 6.50 12.76
N VAL A 54 -3.72 6.69 12.07
CA VAL A 54 -3.35 7.99 11.50
C VAL A 54 -4.35 8.40 10.43
N ALA A 55 -4.66 7.53 9.47
CA ALA A 55 -5.63 7.81 8.41
C ALA A 55 -7.01 8.20 8.98
N ILE A 56 -7.53 7.49 9.99
CA ILE A 56 -8.81 7.83 10.62
C ILE A 56 -8.77 9.22 11.27
N ARG A 57 -7.65 9.59 11.88
CA ARG A 57 -7.53 10.85 12.63
C ARG A 57 -7.34 12.04 11.72
N GLU A 58 -6.42 11.94 10.78
CA GLU A 58 -5.96 13.07 9.96
C GLU A 58 -6.84 13.25 8.71
N GLU A 59 -7.40 12.19 8.13
CA GLU A 59 -8.07 12.25 6.83
C GLU A 59 -9.60 12.19 6.95
N SER A 60 -10.27 13.31 6.68
CA SER A 60 -11.75 13.35 6.69
C SER A 60 -12.38 12.50 5.60
N ALA A 61 -11.76 12.44 4.42
CA ALA A 61 -12.24 11.64 3.29
C ALA A 61 -12.17 10.14 3.64
N PHE A 62 -11.04 9.66 4.17
CA PHE A 62 -10.92 8.30 4.69
C PHE A 62 -12.00 7.94 5.72
N ARG A 63 -12.38 8.84 6.64
CA ARG A 63 -13.48 8.58 7.58
C ARG A 63 -14.83 8.41 6.90
N GLN A 64 -15.11 9.18 5.85
CA GLN A 64 -16.35 9.05 5.09
C GLN A 64 -16.41 7.69 4.38
N GLU A 65 -15.32 7.31 3.72
CA GLU A 65 -15.23 6.03 3.03
C GLU A 65 -15.24 4.83 3.99
N LEU A 66 -14.63 4.96 5.16
CA LEU A 66 -14.70 3.96 6.23
C LEU A 66 -16.13 3.81 6.76
N THR A 67 -16.87 4.92 6.88
CA THR A 67 -18.28 4.90 7.28
C THR A 67 -19.13 4.20 6.21
N LEU A 68 -18.92 4.53 4.94
CA LEU A 68 -19.56 3.83 3.82
C LEU A 68 -19.23 2.34 3.84
N THR A 69 -17.97 1.98 4.08
CA THR A 69 -17.51 0.60 4.18
C THR A 69 -18.21 -0.15 5.32
N ALA A 70 -18.33 0.47 6.50
CA ALA A 70 -19.01 -0.10 7.65
C ALA A 70 -20.51 -0.38 7.41
N ILE A 71 -21.13 0.34 6.47
CA ILE A 71 -22.53 0.13 6.05
C ILE A 71 -22.61 -0.90 4.93
N LEU A 72 -21.83 -0.71 3.86
CA LEU A 72 -21.91 -1.50 2.63
C LEU A 72 -21.41 -2.93 2.80
N VAL A 73 -20.41 -3.19 3.64
CA VAL A 73 -19.92 -4.57 3.86
C VAL A 73 -21.00 -5.45 4.51
N PRO A 74 -21.62 -5.07 5.63
CA PRO A 74 -22.77 -5.81 6.16
C PRO A 74 -23.89 -5.97 5.14
N CYS A 75 -24.31 -4.89 4.48
CA CYS A 75 -25.36 -4.96 3.46
C CYS A 75 -24.99 -5.97 2.36
N GLY A 76 -23.77 -5.93 1.84
CA GLY A 76 -23.29 -6.81 0.78
C GLY A 76 -23.29 -8.28 1.19
N MET A 77 -22.99 -8.60 2.45
CA MET A 77 -23.03 -9.98 2.96
C MET A 77 -24.45 -10.55 3.04
N PHE A 78 -25.47 -9.72 3.27
CA PHE A 78 -26.86 -10.17 3.43
C PHE A 78 -27.67 -10.16 2.14
N VAL A 79 -27.13 -9.60 1.04
CA VAL A 79 -27.79 -9.63 -0.26
C VAL A 79 -27.81 -11.07 -0.80
N PRO A 80 -28.97 -11.60 -1.25
CA PRO A 80 -29.11 -12.96 -1.75
C PRO A 80 -28.59 -13.09 -3.20
N VAL A 81 -27.26 -13.03 -3.36
CA VAL A 81 -26.54 -13.20 -4.64
C VAL A 81 -25.54 -14.35 -4.56
N ASP A 82 -24.99 -14.74 -5.71
CA ASP A 82 -23.97 -15.78 -5.78
C ASP A 82 -22.63 -15.32 -5.18
N ALA A 83 -21.73 -16.29 -4.96
CA ALA A 83 -20.44 -16.04 -4.31
C ALA A 83 -19.55 -15.05 -5.08
N VAL A 84 -19.58 -15.04 -6.42
CA VAL A 84 -18.78 -14.10 -7.22
C VAL A 84 -19.31 -12.69 -7.03
N SER A 85 -20.63 -12.53 -7.05
CA SER A 85 -21.27 -11.24 -6.77
C SER A 85 -20.94 -10.70 -5.37
N HIS A 86 -20.89 -11.56 -4.33
CA HIS A 86 -20.40 -11.13 -3.01
C HIS A 86 -18.96 -10.66 -3.03
N VAL A 87 -18.06 -11.40 -3.68
CA VAL A 87 -16.65 -11.01 -3.81
C VAL A 87 -16.52 -9.67 -4.52
N LEU A 88 -17.32 -9.41 -5.56
CA LEU A 88 -17.32 -8.13 -6.26
C LEU A 88 -17.86 -6.97 -5.39
N LEU A 89 -18.96 -7.19 -4.66
CA LEU A 89 -19.54 -6.18 -3.77
C LEU A 89 -18.57 -5.80 -2.65
N LEU A 90 -18.02 -6.78 -1.94
CA LEU A 90 -17.08 -6.56 -0.85
C LEU A 90 -15.74 -6.04 -1.38
N GLY A 91 -15.24 -6.63 -2.47
CA GLY A 91 -13.97 -6.27 -3.08
C GLY A 91 -13.96 -4.84 -3.60
N SER A 92 -15.06 -4.36 -4.19
CA SER A 92 -15.14 -2.97 -4.67
C SER A 92 -15.12 -1.93 -3.55
N VAL A 93 -15.76 -2.22 -2.41
CA VAL A 93 -15.70 -1.36 -1.21
C VAL A 93 -14.30 -1.36 -0.59
N LEU A 94 -13.65 -2.52 -0.51
CA LEU A 94 -12.28 -2.62 -0.04
C LEU A 94 -11.27 -1.94 -0.99
N LEU A 95 -11.52 -1.98 -2.30
CA LEU A 95 -10.70 -1.29 -3.30
C LEU A 95 -10.71 0.23 -3.06
N VAL A 96 -11.86 0.82 -2.75
CA VAL A 96 -11.97 2.25 -2.39
C VAL A 96 -11.05 2.58 -1.22
N LEU A 97 -11.16 1.83 -0.10
CA LEU A 97 -10.28 2.04 1.06
C LEU A 97 -8.79 1.86 0.75
N ILE A 98 -8.44 0.88 -0.10
CA ILE A 98 -7.04 0.67 -0.50
C ILE A 98 -6.53 1.89 -1.26
N VAL A 99 -7.29 2.36 -2.25
CA VAL A 99 -6.88 3.49 -3.10
C VAL A 99 -6.80 4.78 -2.28
N GLU A 100 -7.70 5.01 -1.34
CA GLU A 100 -7.66 6.17 -0.45
C GLU A 100 -6.46 6.12 0.51
N LEU A 101 -6.16 4.97 1.12
CA LEU A 101 -4.95 4.83 1.94
C LEU A 101 -3.67 5.11 1.14
N LEU A 102 -3.63 4.66 -0.12
CA LEU A 102 -2.52 4.96 -1.02
C LEU A 102 -2.47 6.45 -1.35
N ASN A 103 -3.62 7.08 -1.64
CA ASN A 103 -3.72 8.52 -1.88
C ASN A 103 -3.19 9.32 -0.67
N SER A 104 -3.69 9.06 0.54
CA SER A 104 -3.24 9.74 1.76
C SER A 104 -1.75 9.51 2.03
N SER A 105 -1.22 8.31 1.70
CA SER A 105 0.21 8.03 1.85
C SER A 105 1.08 8.89 0.90
N VAL A 106 0.60 9.11 -0.32
CA VAL A 106 1.26 9.97 -1.31
C VAL A 106 1.17 11.43 -0.88
N GLU A 107 0.01 11.88 -0.41
CA GLU A 107 -0.17 13.23 0.14
C GLU A 107 0.78 13.52 1.29
N ALA A 108 0.86 12.61 2.28
CA ALA A 108 1.77 12.74 3.41
C ALA A 108 3.25 12.76 2.99
N ALA A 109 3.63 11.98 1.97
CA ALA A 109 4.99 11.97 1.43
C ALA A 109 5.32 13.30 0.72
N ILE A 110 4.38 13.84 -0.06
CA ILE A 110 4.53 15.12 -0.76
C ILE A 110 4.61 16.28 0.24
N ASP A 111 3.74 16.29 1.25
CA ASP A 111 3.69 17.35 2.27
C ASP A 111 4.96 17.41 3.12
N ARG A 112 5.67 16.28 3.27
CA ARG A 112 6.99 16.25 3.90
C ARG A 112 8.10 16.88 3.05
N ILE A 113 8.03 16.74 1.72
CA ILE A 113 9.14 17.09 0.80
C ILE A 113 8.96 18.50 0.20
N SER A 114 7.71 18.94 0.00
CA SER A 114 7.39 20.16 -0.75
C SER A 114 7.13 21.35 0.18
N LEU A 115 8.18 22.06 0.60
CA LEU A 115 8.04 23.31 1.37
C LEU A 115 7.61 24.51 0.50
N GLU A 116 7.86 24.46 -0.82
CA GLU A 116 7.31 25.41 -1.80
C GLU A 116 6.27 24.70 -2.69
N ARG A 117 5.20 25.41 -3.08
CA ARG A 117 4.14 24.87 -3.96
C ARG A 117 4.72 24.60 -5.35
N HIS A 118 5.17 23.38 -5.59
CA HIS A 118 5.59 22.92 -6.91
C HIS A 118 4.42 22.37 -7.72
N GLU A 119 4.38 22.68 -9.02
CA GLU A 119 3.42 22.15 -9.99
C GLU A 119 3.39 20.61 -10.01
N LEU A 120 4.52 19.95 -9.76
CA LEU A 120 4.60 18.48 -9.67
C LEU A 120 3.86 17.93 -8.45
N SER A 121 3.99 18.58 -7.28
CA SER A 121 3.28 18.22 -6.06
C SER A 121 1.77 18.29 -6.26
N LYS A 122 1.30 19.35 -6.93
CA LYS A 122 -0.11 19.50 -7.29
C LYS A 122 -0.59 18.37 -8.20
N ARG A 123 0.13 18.08 -9.28
CA ARG A 123 -0.22 17.00 -10.22
C ARG A 123 -0.30 15.64 -9.54
N ALA A 124 0.63 15.33 -8.64
CA ALA A 124 0.62 14.06 -7.93
C ALA A 124 -0.61 13.92 -7.02
N LYS A 125 -1.01 14.98 -6.32
CA LYS A 125 -2.26 15.02 -5.53
C LYS A 125 -3.51 14.89 -6.41
N ASP A 126 -3.56 15.62 -7.52
CA ASP A 126 -4.68 15.57 -8.47
C ASP A 126 -4.87 14.15 -9.03
N LEU A 127 -3.77 13.46 -9.38
CA LEU A 127 -3.80 12.08 -9.86
C LEU A 127 -4.23 11.09 -8.78
N GLY A 128 -3.78 11.28 -7.53
CA GLY A 128 -4.21 10.47 -6.40
C GLY A 128 -5.72 10.57 -6.15
N SER A 129 -6.25 11.80 -6.10
CA SER A 129 -7.69 12.06 -6.01
C SER A 129 -8.48 11.49 -7.20
N ALA A 130 -7.93 11.56 -8.42
CA ALA A 130 -8.56 10.96 -9.60
C ALA A 130 -8.63 9.42 -9.48
N ALA A 131 -7.62 8.76 -8.90
CA ALA A 131 -7.65 7.32 -8.66
C ALA A 131 -8.77 6.94 -7.68
N VAL A 132 -8.94 7.71 -6.60
CA VAL A 132 -10.04 7.51 -5.62
C VAL A 132 -11.40 7.66 -6.32
N MET A 133 -11.58 8.68 -7.15
CA MET A 133 -12.80 8.88 -7.93
C MET A 133 -13.10 7.69 -8.85
N VAL A 134 -12.10 7.12 -9.51
CA VAL A 134 -12.26 5.93 -10.35
C VAL A 134 -12.64 4.70 -9.51
N ALA A 135 -12.03 4.51 -8.34
CA ALA A 135 -12.39 3.42 -7.43
C ALA A 135 -13.85 3.54 -6.94
N LEU A 136 -14.27 4.75 -6.57
CA LEU A 136 -15.66 5.04 -6.21
C LEU A 136 -16.63 4.76 -7.36
N PHE A 137 -16.27 5.16 -8.59
CA PHE A 137 -17.08 4.86 -9.77
C PHE A 137 -17.24 3.35 -9.99
N VAL A 138 -16.16 2.58 -9.88
CA VAL A 138 -16.21 1.11 -9.95
C VAL A 138 -17.12 0.54 -8.86
N CYS A 139 -16.99 1.01 -7.62
CA CYS A 139 -17.85 0.60 -6.51
C CYS A 139 -19.33 0.87 -6.80
N VAL A 140 -19.68 2.09 -7.19
CA VAL A 140 -21.07 2.45 -7.53
C VAL A 140 -21.58 1.58 -8.68
N MET A 141 -20.80 1.41 -9.75
CA MET A 141 -21.18 0.60 -10.90
C MET A 141 -21.44 -0.85 -10.51
N THR A 142 -20.54 -1.47 -9.73
CA THR A 142 -20.70 -2.84 -9.23
C THR A 142 -21.98 -3.00 -8.41
N TRP A 143 -22.24 -2.09 -7.48
CA TRP A 143 -23.43 -2.12 -6.63
C TRP A 143 -24.72 -1.93 -7.43
N VAL A 144 -24.75 -0.97 -8.36
CA VAL A 144 -25.92 -0.73 -9.21
C VAL A 144 -26.21 -1.94 -10.11
N LEU A 145 -25.20 -2.54 -10.73
CA LEU A 145 -25.40 -3.66 -11.64
C LEU A 145 -25.83 -4.95 -10.94
N ILE A 146 -25.34 -5.21 -9.72
CA ILE A 146 -25.66 -6.43 -8.97
C ILE A 146 -26.94 -6.25 -8.14
N VAL A 147 -27.04 -5.17 -7.36
CA VAL A 147 -28.13 -4.95 -6.40
C VAL A 147 -29.32 -4.23 -7.05
N GLY A 148 -29.10 -3.38 -8.05
CA GLY A 148 -30.15 -2.63 -8.73
C GLY A 148 -31.29 -3.51 -9.28
N PRO A 149 -31.02 -4.58 -10.03
CA PRO A 149 -32.06 -5.49 -10.50
C PRO A 149 -32.84 -6.16 -9.36
N LEU A 150 -32.19 -6.47 -8.24
CA LEU A 150 -32.85 -7.04 -7.07
C LEU A 150 -33.83 -6.05 -6.43
N VAL A 151 -33.43 -4.78 -6.31
CA VAL A 151 -34.28 -3.70 -5.80
C VAL A 151 -35.50 -3.50 -6.70
N VAL A 152 -35.31 -3.41 -8.02
CA VAL A 152 -36.40 -3.24 -8.99
C VAL A 152 -37.40 -4.41 -8.91
N ARG A 153 -36.90 -5.65 -8.81
CA ARG A 153 -37.77 -6.82 -8.65
C ARG A 153 -38.56 -6.78 -7.34
N TRP A 154 -37.91 -6.40 -6.25
CA TRP A 154 -38.56 -6.28 -4.94
C TRP A 154 -39.66 -5.22 -4.99
N THR A 155 -39.39 -4.02 -5.52
CA THR A 155 -40.37 -2.94 -5.61
C THR A 155 -41.52 -3.24 -6.57
N GLY A 156 -41.24 -3.89 -7.71
CA GLY A 156 -42.28 -4.30 -8.66
C GLY A 156 -43.31 -5.27 -8.04
N HIS A 157 -42.89 -6.10 -7.10
CA HIS A 157 -43.76 -7.04 -6.38
C HIS A 157 -44.73 -6.36 -5.39
N TRP A 158 -44.43 -5.12 -4.98
CA TRP A 158 -45.29 -4.30 -4.12
C TRP A 158 -46.26 -3.42 -4.91
N ILE A 159 -45.88 -3.01 -6.13
CA ILE A 159 -46.70 -2.13 -6.98
C ILE A 159 -47.70 -2.91 -7.84
N GLY A 160 -47.39 -4.17 -8.17
CA GLY A 160 -48.27 -5.05 -8.95
C GLY A 160 -49.32 -5.83 -8.17
N ARG A 161 -49.56 -5.50 -6.89
CA ARG A 161 -50.61 -6.08 -6.04
C ARG A 161 -51.66 -5.06 -5.67
#